data_AF-A0A2D8JDE1-F1
#
_entry.id   AF-A0A2D8JDE1-F1
#
_cell.length_a   1.000
_cell.length_b   1.000
_cell.length_c   1.000
_cell.angle_alpha   90.00
_cell.angle_beta   90.00
_cell.angle_gamma   90.00
#
_symmetry.space_group_name_H-M   'P 1'
#
loop_
_entity.id
_entity.type
_entity.pdbx_description
1 polymer ?
#
loop_
_entity_poly.entity_id
_entity_poly.type
_entity_poly.pdbx_seq_one_letter_code
_entity_poly.pdbx_strand_id
1 'polypeptide(L)'
;MRNRERVLQSLENVYRTAFSKAETSGDEQKMESIDMDYQKEQLKLEVLLDIRDLLQPEPEDLADRTSSLLEKAQNIRKLTKLR
;
A
#
# COMPACT_ATOMS: atom_id res chain seq x y z
N MET A 1 -3.08 6.82 0.92
CA MET A 1 -2.03 5.78 1.03
C MET A 1 -0.84 6.18 0.16
N ARG A 2 0.39 5.71 0.46
CA ARG A 2 1.54 5.92 -0.44
C ARG A 2 1.29 5.20 -1.76
N ASN A 3 1.62 5.85 -2.89
CA ASN A 3 1.57 5.24 -4.22
C ASN A 3 2.48 3.99 -4.27
N ARG A 4 2.03 2.91 -4.93
CA ARG A 4 2.78 1.65 -5.12
C ARG A 4 4.21 1.91 -5.63
N GLU A 5 4.35 2.70 -6.67
CA GLU A 5 5.64 3.07 -7.28
C GLU A 5 6.55 3.76 -6.26
N ARG A 6 6.00 4.70 -5.48
CA ARG A 6 6.76 5.38 -4.43
C ARG A 6 7.23 4.44 -3.32
N VAL A 7 6.46 3.40 -3.00
CA VAL A 7 6.87 2.39 -2.00
C VAL A 7 8.00 1.53 -2.54
N LEU A 8 7.89 1.05 -3.78
CA LEU A 8 8.93 0.26 -4.45
C LEU A 8 10.23 1.06 -4.59
N GLN A 9 10.15 2.31 -5.06
CA GLN A 9 11.31 3.17 -5.21
C GLN A 9 11.97 3.49 -3.85
N SER A 10 11.18 3.55 -2.78
CA SER A 10 11.75 3.72 -1.43
C SER A 10 12.55 2.50 -1.00
N LEU A 11 12.07 1.28 -1.29
CA LEU A 11 12.78 0.03 -0.99
C LEU A 11 14.09 -0.03 -1.79
N GLU A 12 14.02 0.19 -3.10
CA GLU A 12 15.19 0.20 -3.99
C GLU A 12 16.25 1.20 -3.52
N ASN A 13 15.86 2.44 -3.21
CA ASN A 13 16.81 3.46 -2.78
C ASN A 13 17.56 3.08 -1.49
N VAL A 14 16.88 2.45 -0.53
CA VAL A 14 17.49 2.01 0.73
C VAL A 14 18.55 0.94 0.47
N TYR A 15 18.19 -0.09 -0.30
CA TYR A 15 19.10 -1.19 -0.60
C TYR A 15 20.26 -0.77 -1.50
N ARG A 16 19.99 0.05 -2.52
CA ARG A 16 21.04 0.61 -3.39
C ARG A 16 22.05 1.43 -2.59
N THR A 17 21.59 2.24 -1.65
CA THR A 17 22.48 3.03 -0.77
C THR A 17 23.31 2.13 0.14
N ALA A 18 22.73 1.06 0.69
CA ALA A 18 23.45 0.10 1.51
C ALA A 18 24.49 -0.67 0.70
N PHE A 19 24.13 -1.10 -0.51
CA PHE A 19 24.99 -1.82 -1.43
C PHE A 19 26.19 -0.96 -1.85
N SER A 20 25.97 0.29 -2.28
CA SER A 20 27.05 1.21 -2.65
C SER A 20 28.03 1.47 -1.50
N LYS A 21 27.56 1.45 -0.24
CA LYS A 21 28.44 1.54 0.93
C LYS A 21 29.30 0.28 1.09
N ALA A 22 28.71 -0.90 0.94
CA ALA A 22 29.43 -2.17 1.02
C ALA A 22 30.46 -2.32 -0.11
N GLU A 23 30.08 -1.90 -1.32
CA GLU A 23 30.95 -1.84 -2.51
C GLU A 23 32.15 -0.91 -2.27
N THR A 24 31.91 0.28 -1.69
CA THR A 24 32.99 1.22 -1.35
C THR A 24 33.97 0.64 -0.31
N SER A 25 33.49 -0.23 0.58
CA SER A 25 34.34 -0.94 1.56
C SER A 25 34.98 -2.23 1.02
N GLY A 26 34.64 -2.66 -0.20
CA GLY A 26 35.13 -3.93 -0.77
C GLY A 26 34.61 -5.17 -0.05
N ASP A 27 33.45 -5.08 0.62
CA ASP A 27 32.88 -6.17 1.40
C ASP A 27 31.91 -7.02 0.55
N GLU A 28 32.47 -7.96 -0.20
CA GLU A 28 31.72 -8.82 -1.13
C GLU A 28 30.67 -9.69 -0.41
N GLN A 29 30.99 -10.23 0.77
CA GLN A 29 30.03 -11.00 1.56
C GLN A 29 28.84 -10.15 1.98
N LYS A 30 29.10 -8.88 2.33
CA LYS A 30 28.02 -7.96 2.69
C LYS A 30 27.17 -7.59 1.48
N MET A 31 27.77 -7.42 0.30
CA MET A 31 27.05 -7.18 -0.95
C MET A 31 26.08 -8.34 -1.26
N GLU A 32 26.56 -9.59 -1.23
CA GLU A 32 25.72 -10.78 -1.45
C GLU A 32 24.55 -10.87 -0.44
N SER A 33 24.82 -10.59 0.83
CA SER A 33 23.79 -10.55 1.87
C SER A 33 22.74 -9.47 1.60
N ILE A 34 23.16 -8.27 1.17
CA ILE A 34 22.26 -7.16 0.86
C ILE A 34 21.37 -7.51 -0.34
N ASP A 35 21.92 -8.15 -1.38
CA ASP A 35 21.17 -8.57 -2.56
C ASP A 35 20.11 -9.61 -2.22
N MET A 36 20.47 -10.62 -1.42
CA MET A 36 19.52 -11.65 -0.99
C MET A 36 18.40 -11.05 -0.12
N ASP A 37 18.75 -10.13 0.78
CA ASP A 37 17.75 -9.43 1.60
C ASP A 37 16.83 -8.53 0.77
N TYR A 38 17.37 -7.84 -0.25
CA TYR A 38 16.57 -7.05 -1.19
C TYR A 38 15.52 -7.93 -1.89
N GLN A 39 15.94 -9.07 -2.44
CA GLN A 39 15.03 -10.00 -3.13
C GLN A 39 13.93 -10.52 -2.19
N LYS A 40 14.29 -10.89 -0.95
CA LYS A 40 13.35 -11.35 0.07
C LYS A 40 12.34 -10.26 0.44
N GLU A 41 12.80 -9.04 0.69
CA GLU A 41 11.90 -7.93 1.06
C GLU A 41 11.05 -7.44 -0.12
N GLN A 42 11.56 -7.53 -1.35
CA GLN A 42 10.79 -7.26 -2.57
C GLN A 42 9.60 -8.22 -2.69
N LEU A 43 9.85 -9.54 -2.58
CA LEU A 43 8.79 -10.55 -2.63
C LEU A 43 7.74 -10.33 -1.54
N LYS A 44 8.20 -10.06 -0.30
CA LYS A 44 7.30 -9.77 0.83
C LYS A 44 6.46 -8.52 0.57
N LEU A 45 7.07 -7.47 0.01
CA LEU A 45 6.35 -6.24 -0.32
C LEU A 45 5.31 -6.47 -1.42
N GLU A 46 5.60 -7.28 -2.43
CA GLU A 46 4.65 -7.66 -3.47
C GLU A 46 3.40 -8.33 -2.86
N VAL A 47 3.60 -9.33 -2.01
CA VAL A 47 2.48 -10.00 -1.31
C VAL A 47 1.68 -9.00 -0.46
N LEU A 48 2.35 -8.08 0.24
CA LEU A 48 1.65 -7.05 1.03
C LEU A 48 0.87 -6.07 0.17
N LEU A 49 1.37 -5.74 -1.01
CA LEU A 49 0.67 -4.88 -1.98
C LEU A 49 -0.55 -5.60 -2.55
N ASP A 50 -0.44 -6.89 -2.83
CA ASP A 50 -1.57 -7.69 -3.32
C ASP A 50 -2.66 -7.83 -2.24
N ILE A 51 -2.28 -8.08 -0.99
CA ILE A 51 -3.22 -8.07 0.15
C ILE A 51 -3.88 -6.69 0.31
N ARG A 52 -3.11 -5.62 0.16
CA ARG A 52 -3.65 -4.26 0.25
C ARG A 52 -4.70 -4.01 -0.83
N ASP A 53 -4.41 -4.43 -2.05
CA ASP A 53 -5.31 -4.27 -3.19
C ASP A 53 -6.59 -5.12 -2.96
N LEU A 54 -6.49 -6.33 -2.38
CA LEU A 54 -7.65 -7.15 -1.97
C LEU A 54 -8.48 -6.54 -0.83
N LEU A 55 -7.88 -5.73 0.04
CA LEU A 55 -8.57 -5.05 1.15
C LEU A 55 -9.15 -3.69 0.73
N GLN A 56 -8.86 -3.24 -0.49
CA GLN A 56 -9.36 -1.98 -1.00
C GLN A 56 -10.84 -2.17 -1.36
N PRO A 57 -11.78 -1.37 -0.81
CA PRO A 57 -13.19 -1.54 -1.11
C PRO A 57 -13.44 -1.26 -2.59
N GLU A 58 -14.24 -2.12 -3.23
CA GLU A 58 -14.60 -1.92 -4.63
C GLU A 58 -15.38 -0.60 -4.79
N PRO A 59 -15.28 0.08 -5.95
CA PRO A 59 -16.01 1.32 -6.20
C PRO A 59 -17.52 1.14 -6.04
N GLU A 60 -18.04 -0.05 -6.35
CA GLU A 60 -19.44 -0.43 -6.22
C GLU A 60 -19.87 -0.49 -4.73
N ASP A 61 -19.02 -1.04 -3.85
CA ASP A 61 -19.28 -1.07 -2.40
C ASP A 61 -19.34 0.35 -1.80
N LEU A 62 -18.55 1.28 -2.33
CA LEU A 62 -18.56 2.68 -1.91
C LEU A 62 -19.81 3.41 -2.41
N ALA A 63 -20.24 3.14 -3.65
CA ALA A 63 -21.46 3.68 -4.24
C ALA A 63 -22.72 3.20 -3.49
N ASP A 64 -22.78 1.92 -3.13
CA ASP A 64 -23.91 1.35 -2.36
C ASP A 64 -23.95 1.86 -0.92
N ARG A 65 -22.79 2.06 -0.28
CA ARG A 65 -22.75 2.73 1.03
C ARG A 65 -23.24 4.17 0.94
N THR A 66 -22.86 4.91 -0.09
CA THR A 66 -23.30 6.31 -0.25
C THR A 66 -24.79 6.40 -0.57
N SER A 67 -25.33 5.51 -1.42
CA SER A 67 -26.76 5.46 -1.72
C SER A 67 -27.59 5.15 -0.46
N SER A 68 -27.16 4.16 0.35
CA SER A 68 -27.79 3.80 1.62
C SER A 68 -27.79 4.95 2.64
N LEU A 69 -26.68 5.70 2.73
CA LEU A 69 -26.59 6.88 3.60
C LEU A 69 -27.51 8.01 3.13
N LEU A 70 -27.61 8.24 1.82
CA LEU A 70 -28.53 9.22 1.23
C LEU A 70 -29.99 8.85 1.55
N GLU A 71 -30.34 7.58 1.40
CA GLU A 71 -31.69 7.08 1.67
C GLU A 71 -32.06 7.25 3.14
N LYS A 72 -31.15 6.93 4.06
CA LYS A 72 -31.33 7.17 5.51
C LYS A 72 -31.55 8.65 5.80
N ALA A 73 -30.77 9.56 5.18
CA ALA A 73 -30.94 10.99 5.36
C ALA A 73 -32.30 11.50 4.82
N GLN A 74 -32.75 10.98 3.68
CA GLN A 74 -34.08 11.30 3.12
C GLN A 74 -35.22 10.84 4.05
N ASN A 75 -35.09 9.66 4.65
CA ASN A 75 -36.10 9.14 5.58
C ASN A 75 -36.19 9.99 6.85
N ILE A 76 -35.06 10.44 7.40
CA ILE A 76 -35.04 11.39 8.53
C ILE A 76 -35.75 12.70 8.12
N ARG A 77 -35.46 13.25 6.95
CA ARG A 77 -36.11 14.48 6.46
C ARG A 77 -37.63 14.33 6.30
N LYS A 78 -38.10 13.19 5.80
CA LYS A 78 -39.54 12.89 5.68
C LYS A 78 -40.20 12.82 7.05
N LEU A 79 -39.58 12.15 8.01
CA LEU A 79 -40.03 12.07 9.41
C LEU A 79 -40.16 13.45 10.06
N THR A 80 -39.20 14.34 9.84
CA THR A 80 -39.23 15.70 10.40
C THR A 80 -40.29 16.59 9.74
N LYS A 81 -40.63 16.36 8.46
CA LYS A 81 -41.70 17.10 7.76
C LYS A 81 -43.13 16.68 8.12
N LEU A 82 -43.29 15.50 8.71
CA LEU A 82 -44.58 14.94 9.13
C LEU A 82 -44.94 15.29 10.58
N ARG A 83 -44.09 16.08 11.27
CA ARG A 83 -44.34 16.62 12.60
C ARG A 83 -44.73 18.09 12.54
#